data_AF-R6MMY1-F1
#
_entry.id   AF-R6MMY1-F1
#
_cell.length_a   1.000
_cell.length_b   1.000
_cell.length_c   1.000
_cell.angle_alpha   90.00
_cell.angle_beta   90.00
_cell.angle_gamma   90.00
#
_symmetry.space_group_name_H-M   'P 1'
#
loop_
_entity.id
_entity.type
_entity.pdbx_description
1 polymer ?
#
loop_
_entity_poly.entity_id
_entity_poly.type
_entity_poly.pdbx_seq_one_letter_code
_entity_poly.pdbx_strand_id
1 'polypeptide(L)'
;MRTTILFIVIIMLSFYQSAQAQQTDTLSIRQQDIVFIASTTAQGELDSLKISLARGLDNGMTVNEIKEVLVHAYAYCGFPRSLRALQTFMEVLNERKAQGIIDTIGRDASPVTGSQDKYTRGAELLEKLSGAPKDAPKTGYAAFAPVIEQYLKEHLFCDIFERDLLTWQERELATVSILSAMGKGVEPMLKSHSAICLRQGITESQLQQMAAIVNGLRKGDDPFALGTLMPDNPNFTDKAWLQGYVAPQDGFGCTVANVTFAPGCRNSWHSHKGGQILLCTSGKGYYQEKGKPIQLLLPGNVVKIAPDVIHWHGAAPDSEFTHIAIGTQLDKGGVTWLEPVTEEEYNSYEEK
;
A
#
# COMPACT_ATOMS: atom_id res chain seq x y z
N MET A 1 2.59 2.06 -66.84
CA MET A 1 1.50 2.05 -65.83
C MET A 1 1.52 0.77 -64.99
N ARG A 2 2.68 0.39 -64.41
CA ARG A 2 2.83 -0.88 -63.67
C ARG A 2 3.91 -0.88 -62.57
N THR A 3 4.41 0.29 -62.16
CA THR A 3 5.50 0.40 -61.16
C THR A 3 5.16 1.25 -59.93
N THR A 4 3.93 1.77 -59.82
CA THR A 4 3.54 2.68 -58.72
C THR A 4 2.67 2.02 -57.64
N ILE A 5 2.27 0.75 -57.80
CA ILE A 5 1.34 0.07 -56.87
C ILE A 5 2.06 -0.78 -55.81
N LEU A 6 3.36 -1.08 -55.97
CA LEU A 6 4.08 -1.95 -55.03
C LEU A 6 4.65 -1.23 -53.80
N PHE A 7 4.62 0.11 -53.77
CA PHE A 7 5.17 0.90 -52.65
C PHE A 7 4.13 1.25 -51.57
N ILE A 8 2.83 1.07 -51.85
CA ILE A 8 1.76 1.44 -50.91
C ILE A 8 1.35 0.26 -50.02
N VAL A 9 1.62 -0.98 -50.45
CA VAL A 9 1.27 -2.19 -49.66
C VAL A 9 2.30 -2.51 -48.58
N ILE A 10 3.56 -2.04 -48.71
CA ILE A 10 4.62 -2.30 -47.72
C ILE A 10 4.55 -1.31 -46.52
N ILE A 11 3.92 -0.15 -46.68
CA ILE A 11 3.79 0.85 -45.62
C ILE A 11 2.57 0.57 -44.70
N MET A 12 1.62 -0.27 -45.13
CA MET A 12 0.45 -0.67 -44.34
C MET A 12 0.64 -1.99 -43.55
N LEU A 13 1.88 -2.45 -43.37
CA LEU A 13 2.19 -3.67 -42.60
C LEU A 13 3.13 -3.43 -41.40
N SER A 14 3.45 -2.17 -41.08
CA SER A 14 4.40 -1.83 -40.00
C SER A 14 3.76 -1.19 -38.75
N PHE A 15 2.44 -1.06 -38.69
CA PHE A 15 1.73 -0.49 -37.54
C PHE A 15 0.84 -1.49 -36.78
N TYR A 16 1.17 -2.78 -36.85
CA TYR A 16 0.75 -3.74 -35.83
C TYR A 16 1.93 -4.04 -34.89
N GLN A 17 2.55 -3.00 -34.33
CA GLN A 17 3.09 -3.16 -32.99
C GLN A 17 1.89 -3.22 -32.07
N SER A 18 1.58 -4.44 -31.64
CA SER A 18 0.75 -4.70 -30.47
C SER A 18 1.06 -3.65 -29.41
N ALA A 19 0.05 -2.87 -29.03
CA ALA A 19 0.04 -2.19 -27.75
C ALA A 19 0.01 -3.27 -26.66
N GLN A 20 1.16 -3.91 -26.41
CA GLN A 20 1.40 -4.50 -25.11
C GLN A 20 1.41 -3.30 -24.17
N ALA A 21 0.34 -3.17 -23.36
CA ALA A 21 0.35 -2.26 -22.24
C ALA A 21 1.68 -2.51 -21.52
N GLN A 22 2.54 -1.49 -21.50
CA GLN A 22 3.81 -1.57 -20.81
C GLN A 22 3.49 -1.93 -19.37
N GLN A 23 3.84 -3.15 -18.97
CA GLN A 23 3.53 -3.65 -17.65
C GLN A 23 4.13 -2.68 -16.65
N THR A 24 3.28 -1.94 -15.96
CA THR A 24 3.72 -0.90 -15.03
C THR A 24 4.48 -1.58 -13.92
N ASP A 25 5.75 -1.23 -13.76
CA ASP A 25 6.64 -1.84 -12.76
C ASP A 25 6.36 -1.32 -11.33
N THR A 26 5.11 -0.95 -11.08
CA THR A 26 4.62 -0.37 -9.82
C THR A 26 3.30 -0.98 -9.42
N LEU A 27 3.05 -1.06 -8.11
CA LEU A 27 1.76 -1.51 -7.60
C LEU A 27 0.70 -0.44 -7.93
N SER A 28 -0.40 -0.86 -8.53
CA SER A 28 -1.59 -0.01 -8.66
C SER A 28 -2.12 0.40 -7.29
N ILE A 29 -2.91 1.47 -7.22
CA ILE A 29 -3.55 1.95 -5.97
C ILE A 29 -4.31 0.80 -5.30
N ARG A 30 -5.14 0.08 -6.07
CA ARG A 30 -5.89 -1.07 -5.58
C ARG A 30 -5.00 -2.18 -5.02
N GLN A 31 -3.88 -2.49 -5.69
CA GLN A 31 -2.91 -3.46 -5.18
C GLN A 31 -2.24 -2.99 -3.88
N GLN A 32 -1.91 -1.70 -3.76
CA GLN A 32 -1.39 -1.13 -2.52
C GLN A 32 -2.42 -1.25 -1.39
N ASP A 33 -3.69 -0.95 -1.64
CA ASP A 33 -4.76 -1.07 -0.64
C ASP A 33 -4.93 -2.52 -0.15
N ILE A 34 -4.84 -3.50 -1.05
CA ILE A 34 -4.79 -4.93 -0.69
C ILE A 34 -3.60 -5.24 0.21
N VAL A 35 -2.40 -4.72 -0.11
CA VAL A 35 -1.21 -4.91 0.72
C VAL A 35 -1.42 -4.33 2.12
N PHE A 36 -1.94 -3.10 2.22
CA PHE A 36 -2.22 -2.43 3.50
C PHE A 36 -3.24 -3.20 4.35
N ILE A 37 -4.39 -3.58 3.77
CA ILE A 37 -5.44 -4.32 4.48
C ILE A 37 -4.93 -5.70 4.93
N ALA A 38 -4.26 -6.43 4.05
CA ALA A 38 -3.80 -7.79 4.34
C ALA A 38 -2.69 -7.81 5.42
N SER A 39 -1.74 -6.88 5.35
CA SER A 39 -0.62 -6.79 6.30
C SER A 39 -1.04 -6.30 7.68
N THR A 40 -1.87 -5.24 7.77
CA THR A 40 -2.40 -4.75 9.05
C THR A 40 -3.32 -5.77 9.71
N THR A 41 -4.08 -6.54 8.93
CA THR A 41 -4.85 -7.70 9.43
C THR A 41 -3.94 -8.76 10.05
N ALA A 42 -2.84 -9.10 9.38
CA ALA A 42 -1.90 -10.12 9.85
C ALA A 42 -1.17 -9.71 11.14
N GLN A 43 -0.76 -8.43 11.24
CA GLN A 43 -0.16 -7.86 12.45
C GLN A 43 -1.21 -7.70 13.58
N GLY A 44 -2.47 -7.49 13.20
CA GLY A 44 -3.58 -7.17 14.09
C GLY A 44 -3.51 -5.76 14.65
N GLU A 45 -2.96 -4.82 13.87
CA GLU A 45 -2.94 -3.39 14.14
C GLU A 45 -4.29 -2.78 13.75
N LEU A 46 -5.27 -2.86 14.63
CA LEU A 46 -6.67 -2.55 14.30
C LEU A 46 -6.89 -1.07 13.92
N ASP A 47 -6.16 -0.14 14.53
CA ASP A 47 -6.26 1.29 14.21
C ASP A 47 -5.73 1.58 12.80
N SER A 48 -4.58 0.99 12.44
CA SER A 48 -4.04 1.05 11.09
C SER A 48 -4.93 0.34 10.07
N LEU A 49 -5.57 -0.76 10.49
CA LEU A 49 -6.53 -1.48 9.66
C LEU A 49 -7.77 -0.62 9.37
N LYS A 50 -8.34 0.11 10.35
CA LYS A 50 -9.47 1.03 10.11
C LYS A 50 -9.17 2.01 8.97
N ILE A 51 -7.98 2.65 9.02
CA ILE A 51 -7.51 3.59 8.00
C ILE A 51 -7.37 2.90 6.64
N SER A 52 -6.78 1.70 6.63
CA SER A 52 -6.56 0.93 5.40
C SER A 52 -7.89 0.51 4.74
N LEU A 53 -8.90 0.16 5.55
CA LEU A 53 -10.23 -0.23 5.08
C LEU A 53 -10.99 0.97 4.49
N ALA A 54 -10.98 2.12 5.19
CA ALA A 54 -11.60 3.35 4.69
C ALA A 54 -10.95 3.80 3.37
N ARG A 55 -9.61 3.83 3.33
CA ARG A 55 -8.85 4.13 2.11
C ARG A 55 -9.20 3.19 0.96
N GLY A 56 -9.32 1.88 1.20
CA GLY A 56 -9.71 0.92 0.18
C GLY A 56 -11.09 1.23 -0.42
N LEU A 57 -12.06 1.59 0.43
CA LEU A 57 -13.41 2.00 0.00
C LEU A 57 -13.37 3.29 -0.82
N ASP A 58 -12.62 4.30 -0.36
CA ASP A 58 -12.49 5.61 -1.04
C ASP A 58 -11.79 5.47 -2.41
N ASN A 59 -10.86 4.53 -2.53
CA ASN A 59 -10.19 4.18 -3.78
C ASN A 59 -11.01 3.22 -4.67
N GLY A 60 -12.25 2.91 -4.28
CA GLY A 60 -13.22 2.19 -5.11
C GLY A 60 -13.20 0.67 -4.98
N MET A 61 -12.53 0.09 -3.98
CA MET A 61 -12.78 -1.31 -3.63
C MET A 61 -14.20 -1.45 -3.08
N THR A 62 -14.91 -2.49 -3.50
CA THR A 62 -16.25 -2.79 -2.97
C THR A 62 -16.18 -3.47 -1.61
N VAL A 63 -17.27 -3.40 -0.86
CA VAL A 63 -17.39 -4.07 0.44
C VAL A 63 -17.10 -5.57 0.33
N ASN A 64 -17.63 -6.24 -0.70
CA ASN A 64 -17.43 -7.67 -0.89
C ASN A 64 -16.00 -8.04 -1.32
N GLU A 65 -15.28 -7.18 -2.03
CA GLU A 65 -13.86 -7.39 -2.33
C GLU A 65 -12.97 -7.26 -1.09
N ILE A 66 -13.24 -6.26 -0.23
CA ILE A 66 -12.52 -6.13 1.04
C ILE A 66 -12.82 -7.33 1.96
N LYS A 67 -14.10 -7.73 2.08
CA LYS A 67 -14.46 -8.97 2.81
C LYS A 67 -13.67 -10.16 2.28
N GLU A 68 -13.47 -10.26 0.97
CA GLU A 68 -12.71 -11.36 0.37
C GLU A 68 -11.25 -11.36 0.83
N VAL A 69 -10.58 -10.20 0.92
CA VAL A 69 -9.22 -10.10 1.49
C VAL A 69 -9.20 -10.56 2.95
N LEU A 70 -10.18 -10.14 3.75
CA LEU A 70 -10.25 -10.49 5.18
C LEU A 70 -10.59 -11.96 5.41
N VAL A 71 -11.46 -12.54 4.59
CA VAL A 71 -11.79 -13.98 4.57
C VAL A 71 -10.66 -14.79 3.96
N HIS A 72 -9.82 -14.24 3.10
CA HIS A 72 -8.60 -14.94 2.66
C HIS A 72 -7.57 -15.04 3.80
N ALA A 73 -7.50 -14.02 4.64
CA ALA A 73 -6.45 -13.89 5.65
C ALA A 73 -6.43 -15.01 6.70
N TYR A 74 -7.58 -15.59 7.11
CA TYR A 74 -7.59 -16.59 8.19
C TYR A 74 -6.78 -17.85 7.84
N ALA A 75 -6.66 -18.20 6.56
CA ALA A 75 -5.89 -19.36 6.14
C ALA A 75 -4.39 -19.22 6.43
N TYR A 76 -3.92 -17.97 6.60
CA TYR A 76 -2.51 -17.65 6.80
C TYR A 76 -2.22 -17.09 8.19
N CYS A 77 -3.04 -16.18 8.71
CA CYS A 77 -2.85 -15.56 10.03
C CYS A 77 -3.88 -16.01 11.10
N GLY A 78 -4.74 -16.98 10.76
CA GLY A 78 -5.67 -17.62 11.68
C GLY A 78 -7.01 -16.91 11.84
N PHE A 79 -8.03 -17.66 12.28
CA PHE A 79 -9.38 -17.16 12.56
C PHE A 79 -9.42 -15.92 13.46
N PRO A 80 -8.66 -15.84 14.58
CA PRO A 80 -8.75 -14.68 15.46
C PRO A 80 -8.41 -13.36 14.76
N ARG A 81 -7.37 -13.32 13.93
CA ARG A 81 -6.97 -12.12 13.20
C ARG A 81 -8.01 -11.72 12.15
N SER A 82 -8.49 -12.67 11.36
CA SER A 82 -9.53 -12.44 10.35
C SER A 82 -10.86 -11.99 10.96
N LEU A 83 -11.32 -12.62 12.04
CA LEU A 83 -12.57 -12.24 12.72
C LEU A 83 -12.48 -10.84 13.34
N ARG A 84 -11.35 -10.49 13.96
CA ARG A 84 -11.14 -9.13 14.47
C ARG A 84 -11.14 -8.11 13.32
N ALA A 85 -10.51 -8.44 12.19
CA ALA A 85 -10.52 -7.57 11.03
C ALA A 85 -11.92 -7.39 10.43
N LEU A 86 -12.72 -8.44 10.34
CA LEU A 86 -14.13 -8.36 9.90
C LEU A 86 -14.97 -7.51 10.86
N GLN A 87 -14.75 -7.62 12.17
CA GLN A 87 -15.40 -6.77 13.18
C GLN A 87 -15.02 -5.29 12.99
N THR A 88 -13.73 -5.02 12.84
CA THR A 88 -13.23 -3.67 12.53
C THR A 88 -13.84 -3.13 11.23
N PHE A 89 -13.99 -3.97 10.21
CA PHE A 89 -14.63 -3.53 8.96
C PHE A 89 -16.13 -3.25 9.12
N MET A 90 -16.84 -4.03 9.94
CA MET A 90 -18.22 -3.68 10.29
C MET A 90 -18.32 -2.33 11.02
N GLU A 91 -17.38 -2.02 11.91
CA GLU A 91 -17.30 -0.71 12.58
C GLU A 91 -17.10 0.42 11.55
N VAL A 92 -16.11 0.30 10.66
CA VAL A 92 -15.83 1.30 9.60
C VAL A 92 -17.07 1.56 8.73
N LEU A 93 -17.77 0.50 8.29
CA LEU A 93 -18.98 0.66 7.47
C LEU A 93 -20.13 1.33 8.25
N ASN A 94 -20.25 1.07 9.56
CA ASN A 94 -21.25 1.72 10.40
C ASN A 94 -20.93 3.20 10.62
N GLU A 95 -19.66 3.53 10.87
CA GLU A 95 -19.15 4.90 11.02
C GLU A 95 -19.40 5.71 9.74
N ARG A 96 -18.98 5.17 8.58
CA ARG A 96 -19.21 5.79 7.25
C ARG A 96 -20.70 5.99 6.94
N LYS A 97 -21.54 4.98 7.24
CA LYS A 97 -22.99 5.10 7.09
C LYS A 97 -23.58 6.19 7.98
N ALA A 98 -23.09 6.35 9.21
CA ALA A 98 -23.54 7.41 10.11
C ALA A 98 -23.16 8.81 9.60
N GLN A 99 -22.06 8.92 8.85
CA GLN A 99 -21.64 10.13 8.13
C GLN A 99 -22.41 10.36 6.82
N GLY A 100 -23.33 9.47 6.45
CA GLY A 100 -24.10 9.55 5.20
C GLY A 100 -23.37 9.02 3.97
N ILE A 101 -22.21 8.39 4.14
CA ILE A 101 -21.46 7.73 3.07
C ILE A 101 -22.08 6.35 2.80
N ILE A 102 -22.40 6.06 1.54
CA ILE A 102 -22.96 4.78 1.12
C ILE A 102 -21.93 4.03 0.28
N ASP A 103 -21.29 3.04 0.89
CA ASP A 103 -20.28 2.22 0.23
C ASP A 103 -20.89 1.22 -0.77
N THR A 104 -20.19 0.99 -1.88
CA THR A 104 -20.64 0.05 -2.91
C THR A 104 -20.44 -1.38 -2.42
N ILE A 105 -21.54 -2.14 -2.29
CA ILE A 105 -21.49 -3.51 -1.78
C ILE A 105 -20.67 -4.44 -2.70
N GLY A 106 -20.79 -4.27 -4.01
CA GLY A 106 -20.19 -5.16 -5.00
C GLY A 106 -21.01 -6.44 -5.21
N ARG A 107 -20.59 -7.26 -6.17
CA ARG A 107 -21.21 -8.58 -6.42
C ARG A 107 -20.79 -9.60 -5.38
N ASP A 108 -21.49 -10.73 -5.33
CA ASP A 108 -21.03 -11.92 -4.62
C ASP A 108 -20.07 -12.75 -5.48
N ALA A 109 -19.35 -13.67 -4.84
CA ALA A 109 -18.54 -14.67 -5.54
C ALA A 109 -19.45 -15.58 -6.38
N SER A 110 -19.00 -15.93 -7.57
CA SER A 110 -19.76 -16.81 -8.46
C SER A 110 -20.03 -18.17 -7.81
N PRO A 111 -21.22 -18.76 -7.98
CA PRO A 111 -21.50 -20.08 -7.47
C PRO A 111 -20.65 -21.13 -8.19
N VAL A 112 -20.29 -22.18 -7.47
CA VAL A 112 -19.64 -23.35 -8.04
C VAL A 112 -20.68 -24.17 -8.82
N THR A 113 -20.46 -24.37 -10.12
CA THR A 113 -21.40 -25.08 -11.00
C THR A 113 -20.92 -26.47 -11.44
N GLY A 114 -19.70 -26.89 -11.07
CA GLY A 114 -19.11 -28.16 -11.48
C GLY A 114 -19.45 -29.33 -10.54
N SER A 115 -19.47 -30.56 -11.07
CA SER A 115 -19.69 -31.80 -10.31
C SER A 115 -18.40 -32.50 -9.87
N GLN A 116 -17.23 -31.95 -10.23
CA GLN A 116 -15.93 -32.48 -9.78
C GLN A 116 -15.78 -32.32 -8.27
N ASP A 117 -15.11 -33.29 -7.65
CA ASP A 117 -14.82 -33.25 -6.22
C ASP A 117 -13.82 -32.12 -5.89
N LYS A 118 -13.87 -31.64 -4.64
CA LYS A 118 -13.07 -30.51 -4.19
C LYS A 118 -11.56 -30.77 -4.26
N TYR A 119 -11.13 -32.02 -4.01
CA TYR A 119 -9.71 -32.34 -3.98
C TYR A 119 -9.13 -32.21 -5.39
N THR A 120 -9.80 -32.79 -6.38
CA THR A 120 -9.40 -32.70 -7.80
C THR A 120 -9.34 -31.24 -8.27
N ARG A 121 -10.40 -30.45 -8.01
CA ARG A 121 -10.45 -29.03 -8.37
C ARG A 121 -9.33 -28.22 -7.72
N GLY A 122 -9.11 -28.43 -6.42
CA GLY A 122 -8.05 -27.77 -5.68
C GLY A 122 -6.65 -28.14 -6.17
N ALA A 123 -6.43 -29.41 -6.52
CA ALA A 123 -5.17 -29.88 -7.06
C ALA A 123 -4.87 -29.29 -8.45
N GLU A 124 -5.89 -29.21 -9.32
CA GLU A 124 -5.78 -28.59 -10.64
C GLU A 124 -5.53 -27.07 -10.54
N LEU A 125 -6.19 -26.39 -9.60
CA LEU A 125 -5.94 -24.97 -9.37
C LEU A 125 -4.54 -24.72 -8.83
N LEU A 126 -4.08 -25.51 -7.85
CA LEU A 126 -2.73 -25.42 -7.33
C LEU A 126 -1.68 -25.67 -8.43
N GLU A 127 -1.88 -26.68 -9.28
CA GLU A 127 -1.01 -26.93 -10.42
C GLU A 127 -0.97 -25.74 -11.38
N LYS A 128 -2.13 -25.16 -11.69
CA LYS A 128 -2.23 -23.98 -12.56
C LYS A 128 -1.50 -22.77 -11.98
N LEU A 129 -1.63 -22.52 -10.67
CA LEU A 129 -1.04 -21.37 -10.00
C LEU A 129 0.47 -21.55 -9.76
N SER A 130 0.89 -22.72 -9.26
CA SER A 130 2.28 -22.96 -8.85
C SER A 130 3.15 -23.54 -9.96
N GLY A 131 2.53 -24.19 -10.96
CA GLY A 131 3.17 -25.06 -11.94
C GLY A 131 3.80 -26.32 -11.39
N ALA A 132 3.58 -26.63 -10.12
CA ALA A 132 3.96 -27.92 -9.58
C ALA A 132 2.95 -28.98 -10.07
N PRO A 133 3.41 -30.14 -10.59
CA PRO A 133 2.51 -31.18 -11.05
C PRO A 133 1.56 -31.64 -9.93
N LYS A 134 0.26 -31.75 -10.22
CA LYS A 134 -0.74 -32.17 -9.22
C LYS A 134 -0.51 -33.59 -8.69
N ASP A 135 0.12 -34.43 -9.52
CA ASP A 135 0.44 -35.83 -9.25
C ASP A 135 1.87 -36.03 -8.69
N ALA A 136 2.52 -34.95 -8.24
CA ALA A 136 3.82 -35.03 -7.60
C ALA A 136 3.75 -35.94 -6.35
N PRO A 137 4.77 -36.80 -6.09
CA PRO A 137 4.79 -37.65 -4.91
C PRO A 137 4.65 -36.85 -3.62
N LYS A 138 3.83 -37.34 -2.69
CA LYS A 138 3.68 -36.73 -1.36
C LYS A 138 4.98 -36.87 -0.59
N THR A 139 5.53 -35.75 -0.13
CA THR A 139 6.78 -35.70 0.66
C THR A 139 6.62 -34.80 1.89
N GLY A 140 7.56 -34.87 2.84
CA GLY A 140 7.59 -33.99 4.01
C GLY A 140 6.30 -34.05 4.84
N TYR A 141 5.73 -32.88 5.16
CA TYR A 141 4.51 -32.79 5.96
C TYR A 141 3.30 -33.50 5.32
N ALA A 142 3.24 -33.55 3.98
CA ALA A 142 2.12 -34.17 3.27
C ALA A 142 2.16 -35.71 3.36
N ALA A 143 3.35 -36.29 3.46
CA ALA A 143 3.51 -37.71 3.75
C ALA A 143 3.32 -38.02 5.24
N PHE A 144 3.78 -37.12 6.12
CA PHE A 144 3.68 -37.29 7.57
C PHE A 144 2.24 -37.17 8.10
N ALA A 145 1.47 -36.20 7.59
CA ALA A 145 0.09 -35.96 8.00
C ALA A 145 -0.80 -35.70 6.77
N PRO A 146 -1.20 -36.74 6.01
CA PRO A 146 -1.90 -36.58 4.72
C PRO A 146 -3.17 -35.72 4.76
N VAL A 147 -3.84 -35.64 5.90
CA VAL A 147 -5.03 -34.79 6.09
C VAL A 147 -4.74 -33.30 5.86
N ILE A 148 -3.54 -32.81 6.15
CA ILE A 148 -3.21 -31.39 5.95
C ILE A 148 -3.16 -31.04 4.46
N GLU A 149 -2.71 -31.99 3.63
CA GLU A 149 -2.67 -31.82 2.18
C GLU A 149 -4.07 -31.88 1.58
N GLN A 150 -4.95 -32.72 2.13
CA GLN A 150 -6.37 -32.71 1.78
C GLN A 150 -7.01 -31.35 2.07
N TYR A 151 -6.81 -30.78 3.26
CA TYR A 151 -7.32 -29.44 3.58
C TYR A 151 -6.69 -28.36 2.72
N LEU A 152 -5.39 -28.46 2.41
CA LEU A 152 -4.74 -27.54 1.49
C LEU A 152 -5.43 -27.56 0.12
N LYS A 153 -5.73 -28.73 -0.46
CA LYS A 153 -6.39 -28.80 -1.77
C LYS A 153 -7.87 -28.46 -1.70
N GLU A 154 -8.63 -29.15 -0.86
CA GLU A 154 -10.09 -29.01 -0.79
C GLU A 154 -10.55 -27.67 -0.24
N HIS A 155 -9.81 -27.11 0.72
CA HIS A 155 -10.24 -25.91 1.41
C HIS A 155 -9.45 -24.68 0.95
N LEU A 156 -8.13 -24.71 1.05
CA LEU A 156 -7.33 -23.54 0.66
C LEU A 156 -7.45 -23.29 -0.85
N PHE A 157 -7.12 -24.27 -1.70
CA PHE A 157 -7.16 -24.02 -3.14
C PHE A 157 -8.59 -24.05 -3.71
N CYS A 158 -9.43 -25.01 -3.34
CA CYS A 158 -10.79 -25.05 -3.88
C CYS A 158 -11.75 -24.05 -3.22
N ASP A 159 -11.93 -24.05 -1.90
CA ASP A 159 -12.93 -23.16 -1.29
C ASP A 159 -12.51 -21.67 -1.22
N ILE A 160 -11.21 -21.36 -1.15
CA ILE A 160 -10.73 -19.97 -1.03
C ILE A 160 -10.21 -19.44 -2.36
N PHE A 161 -9.22 -20.08 -3.00
CA PHE A 161 -8.58 -19.53 -4.21
C PHE A 161 -9.46 -19.54 -5.47
N GLU A 162 -10.47 -20.42 -5.53
CA GLU A 162 -11.40 -20.47 -6.67
C GLU A 162 -12.43 -19.33 -6.66
N ARG A 163 -12.61 -18.66 -5.51
CA ARG A 163 -13.54 -17.53 -5.38
C ARG A 163 -13.05 -16.37 -6.22
N ASP A 164 -13.93 -15.85 -7.07
CA ASP A 164 -13.58 -14.96 -8.17
C ASP A 164 -13.72 -13.46 -7.85
N LEU A 165 -13.91 -13.08 -6.58
CA LEU A 165 -14.00 -11.67 -6.17
C LEU A 165 -12.66 -10.94 -6.22
N LEU A 166 -11.55 -11.66 -6.05
CA LEU A 166 -10.20 -11.17 -6.30
C LEU A 166 -9.62 -11.93 -7.48
N THR A 167 -8.85 -11.23 -8.31
CA THR A 167 -7.98 -11.90 -9.28
C THR A 167 -6.94 -12.74 -8.53
N TRP A 168 -6.38 -13.75 -9.19
CA TRP A 168 -5.32 -14.55 -8.58
C TRP A 168 -4.04 -13.76 -8.29
N GLN A 169 -3.75 -12.70 -9.06
CA GLN A 169 -2.66 -11.77 -8.78
C GLN A 169 -2.91 -11.03 -7.45
N GLU A 170 -4.11 -10.49 -7.26
CA GLU A 170 -4.51 -9.78 -6.04
C GLU A 170 -4.53 -10.71 -4.83
N ARG A 171 -5.05 -11.93 -4.99
CA ARG A 171 -5.12 -12.92 -3.92
C ARG A 171 -3.72 -13.35 -3.47
N GLU A 172 -2.82 -13.61 -4.42
CA GLU A 172 -1.43 -13.95 -4.09
C GLU A 172 -0.66 -12.75 -3.51
N LEU A 173 -0.93 -11.54 -3.99
CA LEU A 173 -0.36 -10.33 -3.39
C LEU A 173 -0.80 -10.17 -1.93
N ALA A 174 -2.08 -10.43 -1.63
CA ALA A 174 -2.57 -10.47 -0.24
C ALA A 174 -1.84 -11.56 0.57
N THR A 175 -1.67 -12.76 0.01
CA THR A 175 -0.94 -13.87 0.66
C THR A 175 0.49 -13.48 1.04
N VAL A 176 1.29 -12.98 0.10
CA VAL A 176 2.69 -12.61 0.38
C VAL A 176 2.78 -11.42 1.33
N SER A 177 1.79 -10.51 1.32
CA SER A 177 1.70 -9.41 2.29
C SER A 177 1.45 -9.91 3.71
N ILE A 178 0.54 -10.87 3.88
CA ILE A 178 0.28 -11.50 5.19
C ILE A 178 1.52 -12.24 5.69
N LEU A 179 2.13 -13.07 4.84
CA LEU A 179 3.32 -13.86 5.21
C LEU A 179 4.51 -12.95 5.54
N SER A 180 4.72 -11.90 4.77
CA SER A 180 5.74 -10.88 5.05
C SER A 180 5.46 -10.19 6.40
N ALA A 181 4.21 -9.83 6.67
CA ALA A 181 3.81 -9.18 7.91
C ALA A 181 3.96 -10.08 9.16
N MET A 182 3.71 -11.40 9.03
CA MET A 182 3.93 -12.37 10.10
C MET A 182 5.41 -12.56 10.46
N GLY A 183 6.32 -12.31 9.52
CA GLY A 183 7.76 -12.30 9.77
C GLY A 183 8.39 -13.69 9.86
N LYS A 184 9.10 -13.97 10.95
CA LYS A 184 9.96 -15.16 11.07
C LYS A 184 9.16 -16.46 11.16
N GLY A 185 9.66 -17.52 10.54
CA GLY A 185 9.10 -18.87 10.63
C GLY A 185 8.11 -19.25 9.51
N VAL A 186 7.87 -18.35 8.56
CA VAL A 186 7.02 -18.59 7.38
C VAL A 186 7.77 -18.40 6.06
N GLU A 187 9.10 -18.33 6.09
CA GLU A 187 9.96 -18.05 4.93
C GLU A 187 9.76 -19.04 3.77
N PRO A 188 9.59 -20.37 3.98
CA PRO A 188 9.33 -21.29 2.89
C PRO A 188 8.02 -20.98 2.14
N MET A 189 6.97 -20.60 2.89
CA MET A 189 5.68 -20.22 2.32
C MET A 189 5.78 -18.88 1.60
N LEU A 190 6.46 -17.89 2.19
CA LEU A 190 6.69 -16.59 1.53
C LEU A 190 7.44 -16.76 0.21
N LYS A 191 8.47 -17.61 0.18
CA LYS A 191 9.23 -17.92 -1.03
C LYS A 191 8.35 -18.58 -2.10
N SER A 192 7.55 -19.57 -1.71
CA SER A 192 6.66 -20.28 -2.63
C SER A 192 5.60 -19.36 -3.23
N HIS A 193 4.89 -18.59 -2.41
CA HIS A 193 3.86 -17.66 -2.87
C HIS A 193 4.44 -16.48 -3.66
N SER A 194 5.65 -16.01 -3.33
CA SER A 194 6.35 -15.01 -4.16
C SER A 194 6.66 -15.54 -5.56
N ALA A 195 7.05 -16.82 -5.69
CA ALA A 195 7.25 -17.45 -7.00
C ALA A 195 5.93 -17.56 -7.79
N ILE A 196 4.80 -17.78 -7.10
CA ILE A 196 3.47 -17.77 -7.73
C ILE A 196 3.14 -16.34 -8.22
N CYS A 197 3.36 -15.30 -7.40
CA CYS A 197 3.20 -13.90 -7.82
C CYS A 197 3.97 -13.62 -9.13
N LEU A 198 5.25 -13.99 -9.19
CA LEU A 198 6.10 -13.80 -10.37
C LEU A 198 5.55 -14.53 -11.60
N ARG A 199 5.11 -15.79 -11.45
CA ARG A 199 4.50 -16.58 -12.53
C ARG A 199 3.22 -15.94 -13.07
N GLN A 200 2.46 -15.29 -12.18
CA GLN A 200 1.24 -14.59 -12.55
C GLN A 200 1.48 -13.20 -13.11
N GLY A 201 2.73 -12.74 -13.19
CA GLY A 201 3.10 -11.45 -13.77
C GLY A 201 3.20 -10.30 -12.77
N ILE A 202 3.15 -10.54 -11.45
CA ILE A 202 3.62 -9.51 -10.51
C ILE A 202 5.15 -9.41 -10.68
N THR A 203 5.69 -8.19 -10.83
CA THR A 203 7.13 -8.01 -11.05
C THR A 203 7.94 -8.06 -9.75
N GLU A 204 9.26 -8.25 -9.85
CA GLU A 204 10.14 -8.14 -8.68
C GLU A 204 10.06 -6.77 -8.01
N SER A 205 9.97 -5.69 -8.80
CA SER A 205 9.79 -4.33 -8.28
C SER A 205 8.47 -4.16 -7.52
N GLN A 206 7.38 -4.76 -8.02
CA GLN A 206 6.10 -4.77 -7.31
C GLN A 206 6.18 -5.54 -5.98
N LEU A 207 6.91 -6.66 -5.93
CA LEU A 207 7.17 -7.38 -4.67
C LEU A 207 8.06 -6.57 -3.72
N GLN A 208 9.05 -5.83 -4.23
CA GLN A 208 9.86 -4.92 -3.42
C GLN A 208 9.03 -3.76 -2.85
N GLN A 209 8.12 -3.18 -3.64
CA GLN A 209 7.17 -2.16 -3.16
C GLN A 209 6.23 -2.71 -2.11
N MET A 210 5.70 -3.92 -2.29
CA MET A 210 4.90 -4.60 -1.28
C MET A 210 5.70 -4.79 0.02
N ALA A 211 6.94 -5.29 -0.07
CA ALA A 211 7.80 -5.46 1.09
C ALA A 211 8.11 -4.10 1.77
N ALA A 212 8.32 -3.04 1.00
CA ALA A 212 8.52 -1.69 1.53
C ALA A 212 7.28 -1.16 2.26
N ILE A 213 6.07 -1.41 1.74
CA ILE A 213 4.82 -1.06 2.44
C ILE A 213 4.73 -1.85 3.75
N VAL A 214 4.91 -3.17 3.71
CA VAL A 214 4.81 -4.03 4.90
C VAL A 214 5.85 -3.65 5.96
N ASN A 215 7.08 -3.32 5.55
CA ASN A 215 8.13 -2.88 6.47
C ASN A 215 7.90 -1.44 6.96
N GLY A 216 7.43 -0.52 6.13
CA GLY A 216 7.09 0.85 6.54
C GLY A 216 5.94 0.90 7.55
N LEU A 217 5.07 -0.12 7.55
CA LEU A 217 4.05 -0.33 8.59
C LEU A 217 4.63 -0.89 9.90
N ARG A 218 5.82 -1.49 9.87
CA ARG A 218 6.54 -1.86 11.11
C ARG A 218 7.13 -0.58 11.70
N LYS A 219 6.76 -0.30 12.94
CA LYS A 219 7.30 0.81 13.71
C LYS A 219 8.85 0.68 13.77
N GLY A 220 9.57 1.55 13.06
CA GLY A 220 11.04 1.66 13.11
C GLY A 220 11.84 1.26 11.86
N ASP A 221 11.23 0.82 10.75
CA ASP A 221 11.94 0.38 9.53
C ASP A 221 11.86 1.42 8.38
N ASP A 222 12.01 2.72 8.65
CA ASP A 222 12.13 3.72 7.57
C ASP A 222 13.47 3.51 6.83
N PRO A 223 13.47 3.37 5.48
CA PRO A 223 14.72 3.20 4.72
C PRO A 223 15.65 4.41 4.83
N PHE A 224 15.14 5.56 5.30
CA PHE A 224 15.88 6.77 5.54
C PHE A 224 16.15 6.92 7.04
N ALA A 225 17.42 7.11 7.40
CA ALA A 225 17.83 7.27 8.78
C ALA A 225 17.04 8.40 9.49
N LEU A 226 16.66 8.16 10.75
CA LEU A 226 15.97 9.12 11.62
C LEU A 226 16.71 10.48 11.69
N GLY A 227 18.05 10.43 11.70
CA GLY A 227 18.88 11.62 11.79
C GLY A 227 19.11 12.11 13.21
N THR A 228 19.51 13.37 13.32
CA THR A 228 19.84 13.99 14.61
C THR A 228 18.63 14.71 15.17
N LEU A 229 18.41 14.62 16.48
CA LEU A 229 17.41 15.44 17.15
C LEU A 229 17.70 16.92 16.89
N MET A 230 16.72 17.65 16.39
CA MET A 230 16.86 19.09 16.17
C MET A 230 17.03 19.80 17.52
N PRO A 231 17.92 20.79 17.62
CA PRO A 231 18.00 21.65 18.80
C PRO A 231 16.69 22.42 18.98
N ASP A 232 16.46 22.94 20.18
CA ASP A 232 15.28 23.76 20.50
C ASP A 232 15.05 24.82 19.42
N ASN A 233 13.90 24.74 18.77
CA ASN A 233 13.54 25.59 17.63
C ASN A 233 12.12 26.11 17.83
N PRO A 234 11.91 27.43 17.93
CA PRO A 234 10.58 28.01 18.17
C PRO A 234 9.60 27.74 17.04
N ASN A 235 10.08 27.31 15.86
CA ASN A 235 9.22 26.95 14.74
C ASN A 235 8.68 25.52 14.82
N PHE A 236 9.06 24.72 15.81
CA PHE A 236 8.57 23.35 16.02
C PHE A 236 7.95 23.25 17.40
N THR A 237 6.78 22.62 17.50
CA THR A 237 6.05 22.55 18.78
C THR A 237 6.60 21.51 19.74
N ASP A 238 7.35 20.52 19.25
CA ASP A 238 8.01 19.49 20.04
C ASP A 238 9.23 18.94 19.25
N LYS A 239 9.72 17.75 19.64
CA LYS A 239 10.86 17.06 19.03
C LYS A 239 10.63 16.75 17.56
N ALA A 240 11.63 17.10 16.76
CA ALA A 240 11.77 16.65 15.38
C ALA A 240 13.21 16.20 15.15
N TRP A 241 13.41 15.23 14.27
CA TRP A 241 14.73 14.74 13.87
C TRP A 241 14.97 15.05 12.39
N LEU A 242 16.21 15.42 12.06
CA LEU A 242 16.61 15.81 10.71
C LEU A 242 17.82 15.00 10.25
N GLN A 243 17.71 14.41 9.07
CA GLN A 243 18.83 13.83 8.33
C GLN A 243 18.95 14.53 6.97
N GLY A 244 20.01 15.31 6.77
CA GLY A 244 20.32 15.90 5.47
C GLY A 244 20.89 14.87 4.49
N TYR A 245 20.49 14.95 3.21
CA TYR A 245 21.01 14.11 2.12
C TYR A 245 21.60 14.93 0.97
N VAL A 246 20.94 16.04 0.61
CA VAL A 246 21.44 17.00 -0.38
C VAL A 246 21.39 18.38 0.22
N ALA A 247 22.51 19.07 0.24
CA ALA A 247 22.68 20.41 0.76
C ALA A 247 22.96 21.42 -0.37
N PRO A 248 22.75 22.73 -0.15
CA PRO A 248 22.92 23.74 -1.20
C PRO A 248 24.29 23.70 -1.89
N GLN A 249 25.35 23.40 -1.12
CA GLN A 249 26.72 23.30 -1.64
C GLN A 249 26.96 22.11 -2.58
N ASP A 250 26.07 21.13 -2.61
CA ASP A 250 26.19 19.97 -3.50
C ASP A 250 25.83 20.33 -4.96
N GLY A 251 25.28 21.53 -5.21
CA GLY A 251 25.14 22.09 -6.55
C GLY A 251 23.95 21.58 -7.37
N PHE A 252 23.04 20.80 -6.77
CA PHE A 252 21.87 20.23 -7.45
C PHE A 252 20.67 21.19 -7.57
N GLY A 253 20.79 22.44 -7.10
CA GLY A 253 19.70 23.42 -7.13
C GLY A 253 18.49 23.07 -6.24
N CYS A 254 18.66 22.10 -5.34
CA CYS A 254 17.65 21.66 -4.39
C CYS A 254 18.30 21.23 -3.05
N THR A 255 17.49 21.15 -2.01
CA THR A 255 17.86 20.46 -0.76
C THR A 255 17.00 19.22 -0.60
N VAL A 256 17.56 18.16 -0.03
CA VAL A 256 16.83 16.93 0.30
C VAL A 256 17.16 16.53 1.73
N ALA A 257 16.14 16.33 2.56
CA ALA A 257 16.32 15.89 3.94
C ALA A 257 15.17 14.98 4.39
N ASN A 258 15.47 13.99 5.23
CA ASN A 258 14.47 13.27 6.00
C ASN A 258 14.09 14.08 7.23
N VAL A 259 12.80 14.24 7.49
CA VAL A 259 12.26 14.90 8.68
C VAL A 259 11.31 13.94 9.38
N THR A 260 11.55 13.66 10.65
CA THR A 260 10.64 12.89 11.51
C THR A 260 10.09 13.78 12.62
N PHE A 261 8.77 13.82 12.76
CA PHE A 261 8.05 14.51 13.82
C PHE A 261 7.63 13.51 14.90
N ALA A 262 7.86 13.84 16.17
CA ALA A 262 7.22 13.14 17.29
C ALA A 262 5.69 13.30 17.22
N PRO A 263 4.89 12.42 17.85
CA PRO A 263 3.44 12.57 17.86
C PRO A 263 3.00 13.95 18.33
N GLY A 264 2.07 14.58 17.60
CA GLY A 264 1.60 15.94 17.90
C GLY A 264 2.55 17.08 17.49
N CYS A 265 3.79 16.78 17.11
CA CYS A 265 4.77 17.78 16.71
C CYS A 265 4.44 18.33 15.32
N ARG A 266 4.46 19.65 15.15
CA ARG A 266 4.34 20.29 13.84
C ARG A 266 5.23 21.52 13.74
N ASN A 267 5.49 21.93 12.50
CA ASN A 267 6.15 23.18 12.24
C ASN A 267 5.17 24.36 12.19
N SER A 268 5.70 25.57 12.34
CA SER A 268 4.95 26.82 12.21
C SER A 268 4.54 27.06 10.76
N TRP A 269 3.54 27.94 10.56
CA TRP A 269 3.19 28.39 9.23
C TRP A 269 4.42 28.94 8.51
N HIS A 270 4.61 28.57 7.25
CA HIS A 270 5.75 29.02 6.47
C HIS A 270 5.48 28.94 4.97
N SER A 271 6.37 29.52 4.17
CA SER A 271 6.35 29.44 2.71
C SER A 271 7.76 29.30 2.15
N HIS A 272 7.88 28.74 0.95
CA HIS A 272 9.15 28.62 0.22
C HIS A 272 9.06 29.37 -1.11
N LYS A 273 10.01 30.26 -1.39
CA LYS A 273 10.05 31.04 -2.65
C LYS A 273 10.17 30.16 -3.89
N GLY A 274 10.84 29.02 -3.75
CA GLY A 274 11.03 28.05 -4.82
C GLY A 274 10.03 26.89 -4.83
N GLY A 275 9.10 26.83 -3.89
CA GLY A 275 8.23 25.67 -3.65
C GLY A 275 8.91 24.54 -2.87
N GLN A 276 8.14 23.49 -2.55
CA GLN A 276 8.62 22.32 -1.81
C GLN A 276 7.86 21.06 -2.24
N ILE A 277 8.51 19.91 -2.17
CA ILE A 277 7.88 18.60 -2.36
C ILE A 277 8.07 17.78 -1.09
N LEU A 278 7.01 17.12 -0.62
CA LEU A 278 7.07 16.16 0.48
C LEU A 278 6.78 14.76 -0.07
N LEU A 279 7.66 13.79 0.22
CA LEU A 279 7.43 12.37 -0.04
C LEU A 279 7.25 11.67 1.31
N CYS A 280 6.03 11.26 1.63
CA CYS A 280 5.70 10.67 2.93
C CYS A 280 6.20 9.22 3.01
N THR A 281 7.01 8.89 4.01
CA THR A 281 7.71 7.60 4.10
C THR A 281 7.20 6.72 5.23
N SER A 282 6.79 7.30 6.36
CA SER A 282 6.30 6.54 7.51
C SER A 282 5.33 7.35 8.38
N GLY A 283 4.48 6.66 9.14
CA GLY A 283 3.59 7.26 10.13
C GLY A 283 2.37 8.01 9.56
N LYS A 284 1.69 8.79 10.41
CA LYS A 284 0.52 9.60 10.04
C LYS A 284 0.82 11.07 10.32
N GLY A 285 0.67 11.91 9.31
CA GLY A 285 0.92 13.35 9.40
C GLY A 285 -0.25 14.18 8.94
N TYR A 286 -0.13 15.49 9.16
CA TYR A 286 -1.05 16.51 8.67
C TYR A 286 -0.29 17.50 7.80
N TYR A 287 -0.97 18.00 6.79
CA TYR A 287 -0.54 19.13 5.97
C TYR A 287 -1.70 20.09 5.77
N GLN A 288 -1.45 21.38 5.85
CA GLN A 288 -2.46 22.39 5.61
C GLN A 288 -1.89 23.58 4.84
N GLU A 289 -2.60 24.02 3.82
CA GLU A 289 -2.39 25.35 3.23
C GLU A 289 -3.28 26.37 3.95
N LYS A 290 -2.80 27.61 4.09
CA LYS A 290 -3.53 28.64 4.83
C LYS A 290 -4.90 28.89 4.21
N GLY A 291 -5.95 28.81 5.03
CA GLY A 291 -7.34 28.96 4.62
C GLY A 291 -7.95 27.73 3.92
N LYS A 292 -7.24 26.60 3.84
CA LYS A 292 -7.77 25.32 3.32
C LYS A 292 -7.92 24.28 4.45
N PRO A 293 -8.74 23.24 4.28
CA PRO A 293 -8.82 22.14 5.23
C PRO A 293 -7.49 21.39 5.36
N ILE A 294 -7.28 20.77 6.53
CA ILE A 294 -6.16 19.86 6.77
C ILE A 294 -6.29 18.64 5.84
N GLN A 295 -5.15 18.18 5.32
CA GLN A 295 -4.99 16.95 4.57
C GLN A 295 -4.26 15.93 5.45
N LEU A 296 -4.82 14.73 5.58
CA LEU A 296 -4.14 13.59 6.19
C LEU A 296 -3.04 13.09 5.25
N LEU A 297 -1.85 12.86 5.80
CA LEU A 297 -0.69 12.32 5.11
C LEU A 297 -0.35 10.92 5.63
N LEU A 298 -0.20 9.97 4.71
CA LEU A 298 0.16 8.58 4.94
C LEU A 298 1.37 8.19 4.07
N PRO A 299 2.04 7.06 4.36
CA PRO A 299 3.15 6.58 3.54
C PRO A 299 2.74 6.40 2.07
N GLY A 300 3.59 6.88 1.17
CA GLY A 300 3.33 6.91 -0.27
C GLY A 300 2.60 8.16 -0.77
N ASN A 301 2.11 9.04 0.11
CA ASN A 301 1.58 10.34 -0.33
C ASN A 301 2.71 11.27 -0.81
N VAL A 302 2.38 12.10 -1.79
CA VAL A 302 3.28 13.10 -2.36
C VAL A 302 2.57 14.46 -2.35
N VAL A 303 3.13 15.42 -1.62
CA VAL A 303 2.62 16.79 -1.56
C VAL A 303 3.50 17.69 -2.42
N LYS A 304 2.89 18.41 -3.37
CA LYS A 304 3.56 19.39 -4.22
C LYS A 304 3.11 20.78 -3.82
N ILE A 305 3.99 21.50 -3.13
CA ILE A 305 3.71 22.80 -2.55
C ILE A 305 4.26 23.85 -3.51
N ALA A 306 3.35 24.61 -4.13
CA ALA A 306 3.73 25.63 -5.10
C ALA A 306 4.53 26.78 -4.43
N PRO A 307 5.32 27.54 -5.20
CA PRO A 307 6.00 28.75 -4.71
C PRO A 307 5.07 29.68 -3.92
N ASP A 308 5.59 30.23 -2.83
CA ASP A 308 4.92 31.21 -1.97
C ASP A 308 3.62 30.75 -1.28
N VAL A 309 3.24 29.48 -1.43
CA VAL A 309 2.09 28.92 -0.70
C VAL A 309 2.42 28.83 0.78
N ILE A 310 1.60 29.49 1.61
CA ILE A 310 1.70 29.42 3.07
C ILE A 310 1.08 28.11 3.54
N HIS A 311 1.85 27.32 4.28
CA HIS A 311 1.46 26.01 4.75
C HIS A 311 2.15 25.63 6.06
N TRP A 312 1.67 24.58 6.71
CA TRP A 312 2.39 23.85 7.76
C TRP A 312 2.25 22.35 7.53
N HIS A 313 3.11 21.59 8.17
CA HIS A 313 2.99 20.13 8.24
C HIS A 313 3.60 19.57 9.53
N GLY A 314 3.17 18.37 9.90
CA GLY A 314 3.62 17.71 11.13
C GLY A 314 2.97 16.35 11.33
N ALA A 315 3.16 15.79 12.51
CA ALA A 315 2.57 14.55 12.95
C ALA A 315 1.10 14.70 13.38
N ALA A 316 0.32 13.63 13.20
CA ALA A 316 -0.97 13.46 13.85
C ALA A 316 -0.79 13.28 15.38
N PRO A 317 -1.86 13.45 16.20
CA PRO A 317 -1.74 13.39 17.66
C PRO A 317 -1.28 12.01 18.18
N ASP A 318 -1.61 10.95 17.45
CA ASP A 318 -1.44 9.54 17.86
C ASP A 318 -0.27 8.83 17.17
N SER A 319 0.48 9.50 16.29
CA SER A 319 1.49 8.87 15.44
C SER A 319 2.71 9.74 15.24
N GLU A 320 3.91 9.14 15.20
CA GLU A 320 5.06 9.78 14.56
C GLU A 320 4.78 9.99 13.06
N PHE A 321 5.51 10.88 12.42
CA PHE A 321 5.40 11.12 10.98
C PHE A 321 6.76 11.41 10.36
N THR A 322 7.09 10.69 9.29
CA THR A 322 8.36 10.85 8.56
C THR A 322 8.10 11.13 7.09
N HIS A 323 8.85 12.09 6.55
CA HIS A 323 8.85 12.39 5.12
C HIS A 323 10.20 12.90 4.63
N ILE A 324 10.45 12.72 3.33
CA ILE A 324 11.52 13.42 2.62
C ILE A 324 11.02 14.78 2.18
N ALA A 325 11.66 15.84 2.66
CA ALA A 325 11.45 17.20 2.22
C ALA A 325 12.43 17.56 1.10
N ILE A 326 11.91 18.01 -0.04
CA ILE A 326 12.69 18.51 -1.15
C ILE A 326 12.40 20.00 -1.33
N GLY A 327 13.37 20.85 -0.98
CA GLY A 327 13.31 22.28 -1.26
C GLY A 327 13.77 22.52 -2.70
N THR A 328 12.93 23.15 -3.52
CA THR A 328 13.21 23.35 -4.96
C THR A 328 13.61 24.79 -5.25
N GLN A 329 14.34 25.03 -6.36
CA GLN A 329 14.66 26.37 -6.86
C GLN A 329 15.28 27.30 -5.80
N LEU A 330 16.35 26.83 -5.14
CA LEU A 330 16.98 27.53 -4.01
C LEU A 330 17.51 28.93 -4.38
N ASP A 331 17.78 29.16 -5.66
CA ASP A 331 18.19 30.46 -6.21
C ASP A 331 17.12 31.55 -6.05
N LYS A 332 15.84 31.17 -5.87
CA LYS A 332 14.73 32.10 -5.64
C LYS A 332 14.60 32.57 -4.18
N GLY A 333 15.37 31.99 -3.26
CA GLY A 333 15.33 32.29 -1.83
C GLY A 333 14.81 31.12 -0.98
N GLY A 334 15.02 31.25 0.33
CA GLY A 334 14.72 30.19 1.29
C GLY A 334 13.33 30.23 1.90
N VAL A 335 13.19 29.52 3.02
CA VAL A 335 11.98 29.48 3.84
C VAL A 335 11.69 30.84 4.47
N THR A 336 10.42 31.24 4.46
CA THR A 336 9.89 32.37 5.23
C THR A 336 8.96 31.81 6.31
N TRP A 337 9.41 31.86 7.56
CA TRP A 337 8.64 31.45 8.73
C TRP A 337 7.64 32.54 9.15
N LEU A 338 6.48 32.11 9.64
CA LEU A 338 5.38 32.93 10.10
C LEU A 338 4.99 32.50 11.53
N GLU A 339 3.78 32.84 11.96
CA GLU A 339 3.25 32.49 13.26
C GLU A 339 3.16 30.96 13.52
N PRO A 340 3.30 30.52 14.78
CA PRO A 340 3.00 29.15 15.17
C PRO A 340 1.56 28.75 14.81
N VAL A 341 1.38 27.48 14.45
CA VAL A 341 0.06 26.88 14.27
C VAL A 341 -0.63 26.80 15.62
N THR A 342 -1.79 27.42 15.75
CA THR A 342 -2.58 27.40 16.97
C THR A 342 -3.13 26.00 17.26
N GLU A 343 -3.46 25.71 18.52
CA GLU A 343 -4.14 24.46 18.88
C GLU A 343 -5.50 24.33 18.17
N GLU A 344 -6.23 25.43 17.97
CA GLU A 344 -7.51 25.41 17.25
C GLU A 344 -7.33 25.02 15.78
N GLU A 345 -6.34 25.61 15.10
CA GLU A 345 -6.00 25.23 13.73
C GLU A 345 -5.56 23.77 13.65
N TYR A 346 -4.68 23.32 14.54
CA TYR A 346 -4.19 21.94 14.56
C TYR A 346 -5.30 20.91 14.79
N ASN A 347 -6.25 21.21 15.68
CA ASN A 347 -7.36 20.32 16.02
C ASN A 347 -8.57 20.47 15.07
N SER A 348 -8.47 21.28 14.01
CA SER A 348 -9.54 21.48 13.01
C SER A 348 -9.64 20.34 11.97
N TYR A 349 -8.86 19.27 12.12
CA TYR A 349 -8.93 18.12 11.23
C TYR A 349 -10.25 17.37 11.44
N GLU A 350 -11.07 17.31 10.39
CA GLU A 350 -12.26 16.48 10.33
C GLU A 350 -11.98 15.32 9.38
N GLU A 351 -12.10 14.09 9.90
CA GLU A 351 -12.04 12.87 9.09
C GLU A 351 -13.23 12.88 8.12
N LYS A 352 -12.96 12.99 6.82
CA LYS A 352 -13.98 13.14 5.78
C LYS A 352 -14.50 11.82 5.27
#